data_AF-B9FL32-F1
#
_entry.id   AF-B9FL32-F1
#
_cell.length_a   1.000
_cell.length_b   1.000
_cell.length_c   1.000
_cell.angle_alpha   90.00
_cell.angle_beta   90.00
_cell.angle_gamma   90.00
#
_symmetry.space_group_name_H-M   'P 1'
#
loop_
_entity.id
_entity.type
_entity.pdbx_description
1 polymer ?
#
loop_
_entity_poly.entity_id
_entity_poly.type
_entity_poly.pdbx_seq_one_letter_code
_entity_poly.pdbx_strand_id
1 'polypeptide(L)'
;MAASAAAVASTAPPQPLRPRRGIAVPSSYSHRAATRPRLAVSASSTTTGTTETTSERGGAERFYFNFTGFPFPLGPFLNRRTIRTEAVKGRIWLFEQEQALGFSSVSTNTRMTVIKLKSGGLWVHAPIAPTKECIQLLKELDAPVEHIVLPTFAYEHKVFFGPFTRKFPRAQIWVAPRQWSWPINLPLEFFGIFRAKPLQDEDDDTPWAGEIEQKMLSSPEVGIGPYVEVAFYHKPSRTLLVTDAVIFVPRQPPECISKESLLASAKNGLAVKILSKGKEVPDEPVVDNKLNRQKGWERMVLQILFLGPSNLLEPNASFAQMSQKLIVSPIVKTLVFSKVPEKVRDWVDRIAADWPFRRIIPAHFAAPINANRSDFLAAFAFLDEFLPERSPASPGLSLLFASLMGKAASYFPPDDMKTLSSLDEFLVSVGAVKKTVSGRKR
;
A
#
# COMPACT_ATOMS: atom_id res chain seq x y z
N MET A 1 11.55 54.04 28.22
CA MET A 1 12.83 54.69 28.58
C MET A 1 13.52 53.86 29.64
N ALA A 2 14.86 53.78 29.54
CA ALA A 2 15.84 53.39 30.56
C ALA A 2 15.81 51.94 31.10
N ALA A 3 16.84 51.22 30.68
CA ALA A 3 17.35 50.01 31.31
C ALA A 3 17.77 50.29 32.77
N SER A 4 17.38 49.40 33.68
CA SER A 4 17.89 49.36 35.05
C SER A 4 18.85 48.17 35.17
N ALA A 5 20.13 48.47 35.31
CA ALA A 5 21.20 47.54 35.66
C ALA A 5 21.53 47.70 37.15
N ALA A 6 21.29 46.66 37.95
CA ALA A 6 21.84 46.39 39.29
C ALA A 6 21.22 45.04 39.72
N ALA A 7 21.88 44.08 40.39
CA ALA A 7 23.06 44.12 41.21
C ALA A 7 23.77 42.76 41.17
N VAL A 8 25.10 42.80 41.26
CA VAL A 8 25.97 41.65 41.49
C VAL A 8 25.99 41.38 42.99
N ALA A 9 25.40 40.28 43.44
CA ALA A 9 25.55 39.80 44.82
C ALA A 9 26.52 38.61 44.83
N SER A 10 27.75 38.90 45.24
CA SER A 10 28.79 37.93 45.59
C SER A 10 28.41 37.23 46.89
N THR A 11 28.23 35.91 46.87
CA THR A 11 28.17 35.10 48.09
C THR A 11 29.20 33.98 48.00
N ALA A 12 30.01 33.92 49.05
CA ALA A 12 31.20 33.13 49.25
C ALA A 12 31.04 31.60 49.03
N PRO A 13 32.15 30.90 48.71
CA PRO A 13 32.14 29.48 48.39
C PRO A 13 31.81 28.59 49.59
N PRO A 14 31.12 27.45 49.38
CA PRO A 14 30.76 26.52 50.44
C PRO A 14 31.99 25.79 51.00
N GLN A 15 32.07 25.69 52.34
CA GLN A 15 33.09 24.91 53.03
C GLN A 15 32.92 23.40 52.82
N PRO A 16 34.03 22.64 52.78
CA PRO A 16 34.01 21.19 52.54
C PRO A 16 33.51 20.43 53.79
N LEU A 17 32.39 19.71 53.63
CA LEU A 17 31.90 18.78 54.64
C LEU A 17 32.73 17.49 54.65
N ARG A 18 33.28 17.17 55.83
CA ARG A 18 34.08 15.96 56.10
C ARG A 18 33.29 14.65 55.84
N PRO A 19 34.00 13.57 55.44
CA PRO A 19 33.40 12.32 55.00
C PRO A 19 32.79 11.54 56.18
N ARG A 20 31.50 11.20 56.09
CA ARG A 20 30.88 10.23 57.01
C ARG A 20 31.17 8.80 56.54
N ARG A 21 31.70 8.02 57.48
CA ARG A 21 32.01 6.58 57.38
C ARG A 21 30.82 5.77 56.87
N GLY A 22 31.13 4.81 56.00
CA GLY A 22 30.20 3.94 55.31
C GLY A 22 29.34 3.07 56.22
N ILE A 23 28.13 2.82 55.74
CA ILE A 23 27.29 1.70 56.14
C ILE A 23 27.08 0.90 54.85
N ALA A 24 27.62 -0.31 54.83
CA ALA A 24 27.43 -1.28 53.77
C ALA A 24 25.97 -1.76 53.81
N VAL A 25 25.22 -1.56 52.72
CA VAL A 25 23.90 -2.16 52.52
C VAL A 25 23.97 -3.06 51.28
N PRO A 26 23.44 -4.30 51.33
CA PRO A 26 23.71 -5.31 50.32
C PRO A 26 23.01 -4.99 48.98
N SER A 27 23.77 -5.13 47.90
CA SER A 27 23.29 -5.06 46.52
C SER A 27 22.47 -6.30 46.19
N SER A 28 21.14 -6.16 46.14
CA SER A 28 20.25 -7.15 45.51
C SER A 28 19.25 -6.44 44.60
N TYR A 29 19.75 -5.75 43.58
CA TYR A 29 18.89 -5.27 42.50
C TYR A 29 18.76 -6.35 41.44
N SER A 30 17.69 -7.14 41.58
CA SER A 30 17.19 -8.03 40.54
C SER A 30 16.93 -7.23 39.26
N HIS A 31 17.66 -7.55 38.20
CA HIS A 31 17.40 -7.08 36.85
C HIS A 31 16.03 -7.58 36.38
N ARG A 32 14.98 -6.83 36.72
CA ARG A 32 13.69 -6.98 36.05
C ARG A 32 13.87 -6.39 34.66
N ALA A 33 14.19 -7.25 33.70
CA ALA A 33 14.20 -6.92 32.28
C ALA A 33 12.81 -6.39 31.91
N ALA A 34 12.68 -5.07 31.82
CA ALA A 34 11.49 -4.42 31.31
C ALA A 34 11.40 -4.75 29.82
N THR A 35 10.60 -5.76 29.49
CA THR A 35 10.18 -6.09 28.12
C THR A 35 9.44 -4.89 27.54
N ARG A 36 10.18 -4.00 26.85
CA ARG A 36 9.59 -2.89 26.11
C ARG A 36 8.73 -3.47 24.98
N PRO A 37 7.45 -3.06 24.86
CA PRO A 37 6.56 -3.60 23.86
C PRO A 37 7.09 -3.21 22.47
N ARG A 38 7.47 -4.20 21.67
CA ARG A 38 7.64 -4.00 20.23
C ARG A 38 6.26 -3.61 19.69
N LEU A 39 6.08 -2.35 19.28
CA LEU A 39 4.88 -1.94 18.55
C LEU A 39 4.95 -2.66 17.20
N ALA A 40 4.39 -3.87 17.13
CA ALA A 40 4.36 -4.62 15.89
C ALA A 40 3.33 -3.98 14.96
N VAL A 41 3.75 -3.61 13.75
CA VAL A 41 2.83 -3.26 12.67
C VAL A 41 2.02 -4.52 12.37
N SER A 42 0.72 -4.48 12.64
CA SER A 42 -0.17 -5.60 12.38
C SER A 42 -1.31 -5.17 11.47
N ALA A 43 -1.71 -6.05 10.56
CA ALA A 43 -3.05 -5.97 10.00
C ALA A 43 -4.05 -6.10 11.16
N SER A 44 -5.01 -5.19 11.25
CA SER A 44 -6.08 -5.32 12.24
C SER A 44 -6.94 -6.50 11.84
N SER A 45 -7.10 -7.50 12.70
CA SER A 45 -8.17 -8.48 12.55
C SER A 45 -9.50 -7.79 12.91
N THR A 46 -10.07 -7.03 11.99
CA THR A 46 -11.44 -6.55 12.13
C THR A 46 -12.38 -7.74 11.93
N THR A 47 -12.64 -8.49 13.01
CA THR A 47 -13.77 -9.41 13.14
C THR A 47 -15.08 -8.67 13.43
N THR A 48 -15.14 -7.36 13.19
CA THR A 48 -16.34 -6.54 13.33
C THR A 48 -17.27 -6.81 12.16
N GLY A 49 -18.18 -7.77 12.35
CA GLY A 49 -19.36 -7.95 11.53
C GLY A 49 -19.07 -8.04 10.03
N THR A 50 -18.23 -8.99 9.61
CA THR A 50 -18.39 -9.54 8.27
C THR A 50 -19.83 -10.03 8.22
N THR A 51 -20.68 -9.34 7.45
CA THR A 51 -22.01 -9.84 7.15
C THR A 51 -21.77 -11.05 6.26
N GLU A 52 -21.60 -12.22 6.88
CA GLU A 52 -21.58 -13.51 6.22
C GLU A 52 -22.99 -13.77 5.69
N THR A 53 -23.38 -13.07 4.63
CA THR A 53 -24.46 -13.53 3.75
C THR A 53 -23.88 -14.67 2.89
N THR A 54 -23.55 -15.79 3.53
CA THR A 54 -22.96 -16.99 2.93
C THR A 54 -24.00 -17.95 2.33
N SER A 55 -25.28 -17.60 2.36
CA SER A 55 -26.42 -18.36 1.82
C SER A 55 -26.42 -18.65 0.31
N GLU A 56 -26.91 -17.67 -0.46
CA GLU A 56 -27.42 -17.93 -1.81
C GLU A 56 -27.28 -16.71 -2.74
N ARG A 57 -26.38 -15.75 -2.42
CA ARG A 57 -25.98 -14.67 -3.36
C ARG A 57 -25.16 -15.28 -4.51
N GLY A 58 -25.85 -16.10 -5.29
CA GLY A 58 -25.36 -17.04 -6.29
C GLY A 58 -24.81 -16.31 -7.50
N GLY A 59 -24.10 -17.04 -8.35
CA GLY A 59 -23.20 -16.50 -9.38
C GLY A 59 -23.74 -15.39 -10.28
N ALA A 60 -25.06 -15.23 -10.42
CA ALA A 60 -25.70 -14.15 -11.16
C ALA A 60 -25.43 -12.74 -10.59
N GLU A 61 -25.34 -12.56 -9.27
CA GLU A 61 -25.08 -11.23 -8.67
C GLU A 61 -23.60 -10.82 -8.75
N ARG A 62 -22.72 -11.83 -8.78
CA ARG A 62 -21.28 -11.69 -8.96
C ARG A 62 -20.87 -11.63 -10.43
N PHE A 63 -21.82 -11.88 -11.34
CA PHE A 63 -21.55 -11.84 -12.76
C PHE A 63 -21.12 -10.44 -13.18
N TYR A 64 -19.95 -10.36 -13.81
CA TYR A 64 -19.44 -9.11 -14.35
C TYR A 64 -18.59 -9.41 -15.57
N PHE A 65 -18.84 -8.68 -16.65
CA PHE A 65 -18.08 -8.77 -17.88
C PHE A 65 -17.63 -7.36 -18.27
N ASN A 66 -16.32 -7.20 -18.50
CA ASN A 66 -15.76 -5.91 -18.88
C ASN A 66 -15.32 -5.90 -20.35
N PHE A 67 -16.19 -5.43 -21.23
CA PHE A 67 -15.87 -5.33 -22.65
C PHE A 67 -14.72 -4.34 -22.93
N THR A 68 -14.49 -3.33 -22.07
CA THR A 68 -13.41 -2.35 -22.23
C THR A 68 -12.10 -2.79 -21.58
N GLY A 69 -11.99 -4.05 -21.14
CA GLY A 69 -10.81 -4.61 -20.47
C GLY A 69 -9.59 -4.87 -21.38
N PHE A 70 -9.59 -4.35 -22.61
CA PHE A 70 -8.49 -4.47 -23.57
C PHE A 70 -7.51 -3.28 -23.41
N PRO A 71 -6.19 -3.46 -23.61
CA PRO A 71 -5.47 -4.67 -24.04
C PRO A 71 -5.04 -5.60 -22.91
N PHE A 72 -5.25 -5.22 -21.64
CA PHE A 72 -4.75 -5.96 -20.48
C PHE A 72 -5.90 -6.61 -19.71
N PRO A 73 -6.37 -7.80 -20.11
CA PRO A 73 -7.48 -8.46 -19.45
C PRO A 73 -7.15 -8.71 -17.97
N LEU A 74 -8.01 -8.28 -17.05
CA LEU A 74 -7.86 -8.57 -15.62
C LEU A 74 -8.94 -9.54 -15.17
N GLY A 75 -8.52 -10.66 -14.59
CA GLY A 75 -9.41 -11.70 -14.08
C GLY A 75 -9.89 -11.41 -12.65
N PRO A 76 -10.84 -12.21 -12.13
CA PRO A 76 -11.65 -13.16 -12.87
C PRO A 76 -12.62 -12.47 -13.85
N PHE A 77 -12.86 -13.10 -15.01
CA PHE A 77 -13.53 -12.46 -16.15
C PHE A 77 -15.04 -12.43 -16.09
N LEU A 78 -15.64 -13.34 -15.33
CA LEU A 78 -17.09 -13.55 -15.33
C LEU A 78 -17.69 -13.48 -13.93
N ASN A 79 -16.94 -13.73 -12.87
CA ASN A 79 -17.48 -13.80 -11.51
C ASN A 79 -16.53 -13.12 -10.51
N ARG A 80 -16.99 -12.04 -9.88
CA ARG A 80 -16.22 -11.25 -8.92
C ARG A 80 -16.98 -11.16 -7.60
N ARG A 81 -16.59 -12.00 -6.63
CA ARG A 81 -17.09 -11.92 -5.25
C ARG A 81 -16.55 -10.65 -4.59
N THR A 82 -17.44 -9.90 -3.97
CA THR A 82 -17.13 -8.68 -3.22
C THR A 82 -17.23 -8.97 -1.73
N ILE A 83 -16.15 -8.72 -0.99
CA ILE A 83 -16.14 -8.75 0.47
C ILE A 83 -16.24 -7.32 0.98
N ARG A 84 -17.23 -7.03 1.84
CA ARG A 84 -17.31 -5.75 2.55
C ARG A 84 -16.82 -5.93 3.98
N THR A 85 -15.86 -5.12 4.40
CA THR A 85 -15.43 -5.01 5.81
C THR A 85 -15.61 -3.58 6.32
N GLU A 86 -15.94 -3.43 7.60
CA GLU A 86 -16.04 -2.13 8.25
C GLU A 86 -14.71 -1.80 8.96
N ALA A 87 -13.91 -0.91 8.38
CA ALA A 87 -12.60 -0.53 8.92
C ALA A 87 -12.70 0.49 10.07
N VAL A 88 -13.71 1.36 10.02
CA VAL A 88 -14.07 2.29 11.10
C VAL A 88 -15.58 2.32 11.22
N LYS A 89 -16.08 1.93 12.40
CA LYS A 89 -17.51 1.78 12.69
C LYS A 89 -18.32 2.99 12.23
N GLY A 90 -19.33 2.75 11.40
CA GLY A 90 -20.26 3.75 10.88
C GLY A 90 -19.63 4.82 9.98
N ARG A 91 -18.39 4.63 9.50
CA ARG A 91 -17.65 5.71 8.83
C ARG A 91 -16.81 5.28 7.64
N ILE A 92 -16.04 4.19 7.75
CA ILE A 92 -15.17 3.72 6.65
C ILE A 92 -15.40 2.23 6.42
N TRP A 93 -15.69 1.89 5.16
CA TRP A 93 -15.87 0.51 4.70
C TRP A 93 -14.90 0.21 3.55
N LEU A 94 -14.45 -1.04 3.49
CA LEU A 94 -13.58 -1.56 2.43
C LEU A 94 -14.35 -2.59 1.65
N PHE A 95 -14.28 -2.51 0.33
CA PHE A 95 -14.88 -3.46 -0.59
C PHE A 95 -13.73 -4.08 -1.38
N GLU A 96 -13.65 -5.40 -1.37
CA GLU A 96 -12.51 -6.12 -1.93
C GLU A 96 -12.97 -7.20 -2.90
N GLN A 97 -12.27 -7.26 -4.04
CA GLN A 97 -12.47 -8.28 -5.07
C GLN A 97 -11.13 -8.90 -5.45
N GLU A 98 -11.15 -10.16 -5.86
CA GLU A 98 -9.99 -10.78 -6.49
C GLU A 98 -9.66 -10.06 -7.82
N GLN A 99 -8.36 -9.81 -8.03
CA GLN A 99 -7.80 -9.20 -9.22
C GLN A 99 -6.62 -10.05 -9.71
N ALA A 100 -6.86 -10.80 -10.78
CA ALA A 100 -5.85 -11.63 -11.44
C ALA A 100 -5.19 -10.87 -12.60
N LEU A 101 -3.90 -11.12 -12.81
CA LEU A 101 -3.16 -10.58 -13.95
C LEU A 101 -3.38 -11.48 -15.18
N GLY A 102 -4.09 -10.97 -16.20
CA GLY A 102 -4.31 -11.72 -17.43
C GLY A 102 -5.12 -12.99 -17.20
N PHE A 103 -4.70 -14.05 -17.89
CA PHE A 103 -5.23 -15.40 -17.76
C PHE A 103 -4.45 -16.24 -16.74
N SER A 104 -3.64 -15.60 -15.88
CA SER A 104 -2.88 -16.31 -14.85
C SER A 104 -3.74 -16.58 -13.62
N SER A 105 -3.33 -17.57 -12.81
CA SER A 105 -3.87 -17.79 -11.46
C SER A 105 -3.24 -16.87 -10.41
N VAL A 106 -2.40 -15.91 -10.83
CA VAL A 106 -1.69 -15.00 -9.93
C VAL A 106 -2.61 -13.82 -9.65
N SER A 107 -3.18 -13.82 -8.44
CA SER A 107 -4.18 -12.85 -8.02
C SER A 107 -3.80 -12.16 -6.72
N THR A 108 -4.19 -10.89 -6.62
CA THR A 108 -4.24 -10.13 -5.36
C THR A 108 -5.64 -9.55 -5.19
N ASN A 109 -5.95 -8.99 -4.03
CA ASN A 109 -7.17 -8.21 -3.83
C ASN A 109 -6.98 -6.81 -4.41
N THR A 110 -8.01 -6.26 -5.05
CA THR A 110 -8.15 -4.82 -5.28
C THR A 110 -9.22 -4.27 -4.35
N ARG A 111 -9.04 -3.04 -3.86
CA ARG A 111 -9.86 -2.47 -2.79
C ARG A 111 -10.43 -1.10 -3.18
N MET A 112 -11.74 -0.99 -3.09
CA MET A 112 -12.46 0.27 -3.03
C MET A 112 -12.69 0.66 -1.57
N THR A 113 -12.40 1.90 -1.21
CA THR A 113 -12.67 2.43 0.14
C THR A 113 -13.81 3.42 0.07
N VAL A 114 -14.77 3.31 0.99
CA VAL A 114 -15.96 4.17 1.06
C VAL A 114 -15.99 4.87 2.40
N ILE A 115 -16.13 6.19 2.38
CA ILE A 115 -16.19 7.04 3.57
C ILE A 115 -17.53 7.76 3.59
N LYS A 116 -18.23 7.76 4.74
CA LYS A 116 -19.42 8.60 4.94
C LYS A 116 -18.99 9.99 5.44
N LEU A 117 -19.37 11.02 4.70
CA LEU A 117 -19.06 12.43 4.98
C LEU A 117 -20.08 13.07 5.91
N LYS A 118 -19.77 14.23 6.49
CA LYS A 118 -20.72 15.07 7.27
C LYS A 118 -21.91 15.54 6.45
N SER A 119 -21.77 15.68 5.13
CA SER A 119 -22.88 15.98 4.22
C SER A 119 -23.98 14.89 4.25
N GLY A 120 -23.66 13.70 4.76
CA GLY A 120 -24.50 12.51 4.71
C GLY A 120 -24.23 11.63 3.50
N GLY A 121 -23.49 12.12 2.50
CA GLY A 121 -23.11 11.39 1.29
C GLY A 121 -21.91 10.46 1.48
N LEU A 122 -21.68 9.62 0.47
CA LEU A 122 -20.54 8.70 0.39
C LEU A 122 -19.46 9.25 -0.55
N TRP A 123 -18.23 9.21 -0.08
CA TRP A 123 -17.01 9.45 -0.83
C TRP A 123 -16.33 8.12 -1.14
N VAL A 124 -16.13 7.82 -2.42
CA VAL A 124 -15.68 6.51 -2.90
C VAL A 124 -14.29 6.64 -3.55
N HIS A 125 -13.31 5.89 -3.04
CA HIS A 125 -11.93 5.87 -3.51
C HIS A 125 -11.57 4.55 -4.19
N ALA A 126 -10.89 4.64 -5.34
CA ALA A 126 -10.46 3.50 -6.16
C ALA A 126 -11.58 2.46 -6.40
N PRO A 127 -12.68 2.84 -7.07
CA PRO A 127 -13.78 1.92 -7.37
C PRO A 127 -13.34 0.60 -8.05
N ILE A 128 -13.94 -0.49 -7.60
CA ILE A 128 -13.77 -1.85 -8.15
C ILE A 128 -14.92 -2.21 -9.09
N ALA A 129 -14.94 -3.44 -9.62
CA ALA A 129 -15.96 -3.85 -10.58
C ALA A 129 -17.37 -3.72 -9.97
N PRO A 130 -18.28 -2.94 -10.59
CA PRO A 130 -19.62 -2.70 -10.08
C PRO A 130 -20.57 -3.88 -10.35
N THR A 131 -20.25 -5.05 -9.80
CA THR A 131 -21.15 -6.21 -9.77
C THR A 131 -22.46 -5.85 -9.06
N LYS A 132 -23.54 -6.61 -9.29
CA LYS A 132 -24.81 -6.37 -8.56
C LYS A 132 -24.58 -6.51 -7.05
N GLU A 133 -23.79 -7.51 -6.64
CA GLU A 133 -23.39 -7.74 -5.25
C GLU A 133 -22.67 -6.50 -4.66
N CYS A 134 -21.66 -5.96 -5.34
CA CYS A 134 -20.94 -4.76 -4.88
C CYS A 134 -21.86 -3.55 -4.72
N ILE A 135 -22.73 -3.30 -5.71
CA ILE A 135 -23.62 -2.15 -5.69
C ILE A 135 -24.69 -2.30 -4.59
N GLN A 136 -25.19 -3.51 -4.35
CA GLN A 136 -26.12 -3.76 -3.25
C GLN A 136 -25.47 -3.53 -1.89
N LEU A 137 -24.28 -4.10 -1.66
CA LEU A 137 -23.52 -3.89 -0.42
C LEU A 137 -23.21 -2.42 -0.16
N LEU A 138 -23.05 -1.62 -1.22
CA LEU A 138 -22.88 -0.16 -1.13
C LEU A 138 -24.19 0.56 -0.80
N LYS A 139 -25.31 0.15 -1.42
CA LYS A 139 -26.65 0.70 -1.12
C LYS A 139 -27.11 0.42 0.31
N GLU A 140 -26.69 -0.71 0.89
CA GLU A 140 -26.94 -1.05 2.30
C GLU A 140 -26.35 -0.03 3.29
N LEU A 141 -25.41 0.83 2.86
CA LEU A 141 -24.90 1.93 3.69
C LEU A 141 -25.87 3.12 3.83
N ASP A 142 -27.03 3.05 3.16
CA ASP A 142 -28.14 4.00 3.24
C ASP A 142 -27.72 5.48 3.10
N ALA A 143 -26.97 5.75 2.02
CA ALA A 143 -26.41 7.06 1.74
C ALA A 143 -26.17 7.24 0.23
N PRO A 144 -26.40 8.43 -0.34
CA PRO A 144 -26.12 8.68 -1.74
C PRO A 144 -24.60 8.71 -2.00
N VAL A 145 -24.15 8.13 -3.10
CA VAL A 145 -22.78 8.33 -3.58
C VAL A 145 -22.64 9.76 -4.11
N GLU A 146 -21.84 10.55 -3.42
CA GLU A 146 -21.65 11.98 -3.70
C GLU A 146 -20.40 12.23 -4.52
N HIS A 147 -19.32 11.48 -4.22
CA HIS A 147 -18.03 11.64 -4.87
C HIS A 147 -17.40 10.29 -5.21
N ILE A 148 -16.79 10.22 -6.39
CA ILE A 148 -16.07 9.04 -6.87
C ILE A 148 -14.70 9.49 -7.35
N VAL A 149 -13.64 8.90 -6.79
CA VAL A 149 -12.26 9.36 -6.89
C VAL A 149 -11.37 8.27 -7.47
N LEU A 150 -10.72 8.58 -8.59
CA LEU A 150 -9.64 7.78 -9.17
C LEU A 150 -8.29 8.35 -8.67
N PRO A 151 -7.59 7.70 -7.74
CA PRO A 151 -6.45 8.30 -7.03
C PRO A 151 -5.12 8.18 -7.78
N THR A 152 -5.05 7.39 -8.85
CA THR A 152 -3.83 7.08 -9.61
C THR A 152 -4.12 6.97 -11.10
N PHE A 153 -3.10 6.87 -11.94
CA PHE A 153 -3.25 6.55 -13.36
C PHE A 153 -3.34 5.05 -13.64
N ALA A 154 -2.89 4.22 -12.68
CA ALA A 154 -2.64 2.80 -12.89
C ALA A 154 -3.89 2.07 -13.39
N TYR A 155 -3.68 1.19 -14.38
CA TYR A 155 -4.75 0.62 -15.19
C TYR A 155 -5.74 -0.22 -14.36
N GLU A 156 -5.22 -0.98 -13.41
CA GLU A 156 -5.95 -1.84 -12.47
C GLU A 156 -6.98 -1.09 -11.62
N HIS A 157 -6.77 0.20 -11.34
CA HIS A 157 -7.68 1.07 -10.60
C HIS A 157 -8.59 1.89 -11.54
N LYS A 158 -8.18 2.07 -12.79
CA LYS A 158 -8.92 2.82 -13.82
C LYS A 158 -9.98 2.00 -14.53
N VAL A 159 -9.68 0.73 -14.80
CA VAL A 159 -10.47 -0.14 -15.69
C VAL A 159 -11.94 -0.29 -15.28
N PHE A 160 -12.24 -0.23 -13.98
CA PHE A 160 -13.60 -0.30 -13.45
C PHE A 160 -14.21 1.07 -13.13
N PHE A 161 -13.42 2.14 -13.20
CA PHE A 161 -13.85 3.48 -12.83
C PHE A 161 -15.02 3.97 -13.67
N GLY A 162 -14.87 3.98 -15.01
CA GLY A 162 -15.94 4.36 -15.93
C GLY A 162 -17.23 3.53 -15.76
N PRO A 163 -17.16 2.18 -15.74
CA PRO A 163 -18.31 1.35 -15.40
C PRO A 163 -18.98 1.68 -14.08
N PHE A 164 -18.21 2.00 -13.04
CA PHE A 164 -18.72 2.31 -11.72
C PHE A 164 -19.45 3.66 -11.70
N THR A 165 -18.89 4.70 -12.34
CA THR A 165 -19.50 6.04 -12.40
C THR A 165 -20.87 6.03 -13.08
N ARG A 166 -21.08 5.16 -14.07
CA ARG A 166 -22.39 4.95 -14.74
C ARG A 166 -23.48 4.44 -13.80
N LYS A 167 -23.13 3.78 -12.69
CA LYS A 167 -24.12 3.35 -11.68
C LYS A 167 -24.58 4.51 -10.78
N PHE A 168 -23.84 5.62 -10.76
CA PHE A 168 -24.09 6.78 -9.90
C PHE A 168 -23.99 8.09 -10.71
N PRO A 169 -24.91 8.34 -11.67
CA PRO A 169 -24.80 9.45 -12.61
C PRO A 169 -24.86 10.86 -11.99
N ARG A 170 -25.31 10.95 -10.73
CA ARG A 170 -25.37 12.19 -9.93
C ARG A 170 -24.11 12.46 -9.11
N ALA A 171 -23.20 11.49 -8.97
CA ALA A 171 -21.97 11.68 -8.23
C ALA A 171 -21.02 12.64 -8.98
N GLN A 172 -20.25 13.44 -8.25
CA GLN A 172 -19.16 14.21 -8.82
C GLN A 172 -17.94 13.32 -9.00
N ILE A 173 -17.34 13.39 -10.18
CA ILE A 173 -16.25 12.50 -10.59
C ILE A 173 -14.93 13.26 -10.50
N TRP A 174 -13.94 12.67 -9.82
CA TRP A 174 -12.63 13.26 -9.61
C TRP A 174 -11.54 12.29 -9.99
N VAL A 175 -10.53 12.77 -10.70
CA VAL A 175 -9.45 11.93 -11.23
C VAL A 175 -8.10 12.56 -10.93
N ALA A 176 -7.14 11.74 -10.52
CA ALA A 176 -5.76 12.16 -10.48
C ALA A 176 -5.37 12.72 -11.86
N PRO A 177 -4.69 13.88 -11.94
CA PRO A 177 -4.35 14.49 -13.22
C PRO A 177 -3.34 13.62 -13.98
N ARG A 178 -3.05 13.95 -15.26
CA ARG A 178 -2.06 13.21 -16.07
C ARG A 178 -2.41 11.73 -16.26
N GLN A 179 -3.69 11.44 -16.43
CA GLN A 179 -4.15 10.12 -16.85
C GLN A 179 -3.60 9.78 -18.24
N TRP A 180 -3.12 8.55 -18.40
CA TRP A 180 -2.66 8.04 -19.69
C TRP A 180 -2.93 6.54 -19.83
N SER A 181 -2.81 6.03 -21.05
CA SER A 181 -2.91 4.59 -21.35
C SER A 181 -1.85 4.13 -22.34
N TRP A 182 -1.57 2.82 -22.32
CA TRP A 182 -0.66 2.13 -23.22
C TRP A 182 -1.41 1.00 -23.95
N PRO A 183 -1.10 0.66 -25.23
CA PRO A 183 -0.04 1.22 -26.08
C PRO A 183 -0.40 2.55 -26.75
N ILE A 184 -1.67 2.92 -26.72
CA ILE A 184 -2.17 4.19 -27.25
C ILE A 184 -2.72 5.01 -26.09
N ASN A 185 -2.32 6.28 -26.03
CA ASN A 185 -2.81 7.20 -25.02
C ASN A 185 -4.20 7.73 -25.42
N LEU A 186 -5.25 7.09 -24.90
CA LEU A 186 -6.64 7.39 -25.23
C LEU A 186 -7.24 8.35 -24.20
N PRO A 187 -8.14 9.25 -24.63
CA PRO A 187 -8.80 10.18 -23.72
C PRO A 187 -9.71 9.45 -22.71
N LEU A 188 -10.01 10.10 -21.58
CA LEU A 188 -10.80 9.52 -20.50
C LEU A 188 -12.21 9.09 -20.94
N GLU A 189 -12.78 9.83 -21.88
CA GLU A 189 -14.08 9.59 -22.49
C GLU A 189 -14.14 8.21 -23.18
N PHE A 190 -13.03 7.74 -23.74
CA PHE A 190 -12.93 6.41 -24.33
C PHE A 190 -13.16 5.31 -23.30
N PHE A 191 -12.71 5.52 -22.05
CA PHE A 191 -12.94 4.63 -20.93
C PHE A 191 -14.31 4.85 -20.26
N GLY A 192 -15.15 5.71 -20.82
CA GLY A 192 -16.47 6.07 -20.30
C GLY A 192 -16.41 6.97 -19.06
N ILE A 193 -15.31 7.71 -18.89
CA ILE A 193 -15.11 8.64 -17.79
C ILE A 193 -15.40 10.05 -18.30
N PHE A 194 -16.56 10.60 -17.94
CA PHE A 194 -17.04 11.90 -18.40
C PHE A 194 -17.17 12.89 -17.24
N ARG A 195 -17.06 14.19 -17.54
CA ARG A 195 -17.25 15.29 -16.58
C ARG A 195 -16.35 15.17 -15.34
N ALA A 196 -15.18 14.57 -15.50
CA ALA A 196 -14.22 14.40 -14.42
C ALA A 196 -13.49 15.70 -14.13
N LYS A 197 -13.41 16.07 -12.84
CA LYS A 197 -12.60 17.18 -12.36
C LYS A 197 -11.20 16.66 -11.99
N PRO A 198 -10.12 17.35 -12.36
CA PRO A 198 -8.79 16.96 -11.92
C PRO A 198 -8.63 17.22 -10.42
N LEU A 199 -8.07 16.26 -9.70
CA LEU A 199 -7.56 16.50 -8.35
C LEU A 199 -6.35 17.44 -8.42
N GLN A 200 -6.14 18.24 -7.37
CA GLN A 200 -4.97 19.12 -7.23
C GLN A 200 -4.21 18.80 -5.94
N ASP A 201 -2.92 19.12 -5.88
CA ASP A 201 -2.13 18.90 -4.65
C ASP A 201 -2.62 19.88 -3.58
N GLU A 202 -2.85 19.38 -2.36
CA GLU A 202 -3.25 20.20 -1.19
C GLU A 202 -4.47 21.13 -1.48
N ASP A 203 -5.47 20.59 -2.18
CA ASP A 203 -6.68 21.31 -2.59
C ASP A 203 -7.69 21.50 -1.44
N ASP A 204 -7.67 22.69 -0.85
CA ASP A 204 -8.55 23.11 0.23
C ASP A 204 -9.97 23.52 -0.22
N ASP A 205 -10.22 23.59 -1.54
CA ASP A 205 -11.52 23.98 -2.12
C ASP A 205 -12.39 22.76 -2.50
N THR A 206 -11.87 21.54 -2.32
CA THR A 206 -12.68 20.33 -2.52
C THR A 206 -13.87 20.30 -1.56
N PRO A 207 -15.04 19.76 -1.98
CA PRO A 207 -16.23 19.70 -1.11
C PRO A 207 -16.03 18.97 0.22
N TRP A 208 -15.00 18.12 0.30
CA TRP A 208 -14.66 17.32 1.49
C TRP A 208 -13.42 17.84 2.26
N ALA A 209 -12.81 18.96 1.87
CA ALA A 209 -11.55 19.47 2.45
C ALA A 209 -11.59 19.64 3.98
N GLY A 210 -12.78 19.92 4.54
CA GLY A 210 -13.00 19.99 5.99
C GLY A 210 -12.83 18.67 6.75
N GLU A 211 -12.77 17.53 6.06
CA GLU A 211 -12.67 16.19 6.66
C GLU A 211 -11.61 15.29 6.02
N ILE A 212 -11.30 15.50 4.74
CA ILE A 212 -10.32 14.73 3.98
C ILE A 212 -9.36 15.70 3.32
N GLU A 213 -8.08 15.64 3.68
CA GLU A 213 -6.99 16.35 2.98
C GLU A 213 -6.38 15.44 1.91
N GLN A 214 -5.64 16.03 0.96
CA GLN A 214 -4.99 15.27 -0.11
C GLN A 214 -3.59 15.81 -0.44
N LYS A 215 -2.67 14.90 -0.79
CA LYS A 215 -1.31 15.21 -1.22
C LYS A 215 -0.95 14.35 -2.41
N MET A 216 -0.40 14.97 -3.45
CA MET A 216 -0.16 14.34 -4.74
C MET A 216 1.33 14.15 -5.00
N LEU A 217 1.71 12.91 -5.27
CA LEU A 217 2.96 12.62 -5.97
C LEU A 217 2.65 12.63 -7.46
N SER A 218 3.23 13.57 -8.19
CA SER A 218 3.06 13.65 -9.62
C SER A 218 4.39 13.90 -10.31
N SER A 219 4.80 12.97 -11.17
CA SER A 219 6.05 13.10 -11.90
C SER A 219 5.89 12.70 -13.36
N PRO A 220 6.08 13.64 -14.31
CA PRO A 220 6.06 13.32 -15.72
C PRO A 220 7.29 12.53 -16.19
N GLU A 221 8.39 12.52 -15.42
CA GLU A 221 9.69 12.03 -15.89
C GLU A 221 10.00 10.55 -15.54
N VAL A 222 9.01 9.74 -15.17
CA VAL A 222 9.28 8.35 -14.73
C VAL A 222 9.62 7.44 -15.92
N GLY A 223 8.86 7.53 -17.01
CA GLY A 223 9.08 6.71 -18.21
C GLY A 223 8.18 7.12 -19.38
N ILE A 224 7.68 6.13 -20.13
CA ILE A 224 6.79 6.32 -21.29
C ILE A 224 5.51 7.11 -20.98
N GLY A 225 5.15 7.20 -19.71
CA GLY A 225 4.09 8.05 -19.24
C GLY A 225 4.32 8.53 -17.81
N PRO A 226 3.55 9.55 -17.39
CA PRO A 226 3.64 10.14 -16.07
C PRO A 226 3.22 9.13 -14.98
N TYR A 227 3.87 9.21 -13.82
CA TYR A 227 3.35 8.60 -12.60
C TYR A 227 2.55 9.65 -11.82
N VAL A 228 1.39 9.26 -11.32
CA VAL A 228 0.59 10.07 -10.39
C VAL A 228 -0.05 9.16 -9.34
N GLU A 229 0.04 9.57 -8.09
CA GLU A 229 -0.73 8.99 -6.99
C GLU A 229 -1.13 10.11 -6.02
N VAL A 230 -2.39 10.11 -5.61
CA VAL A 230 -2.93 11.04 -4.61
C VAL A 230 -3.19 10.26 -3.33
N ALA A 231 -2.47 10.62 -2.27
CA ALA A 231 -2.78 10.15 -0.92
C ALA A 231 -3.84 11.05 -0.29
N PHE A 232 -4.68 10.46 0.56
CA PHE A 232 -5.73 11.17 1.26
C PHE A 232 -5.62 10.95 2.77
N TYR A 233 -5.89 11.99 3.56
CA TYR A 233 -5.93 11.92 5.01
C TYR A 233 -7.31 12.25 5.55
N HIS A 234 -8.00 11.22 6.02
CA HIS A 234 -9.28 11.40 6.68
C HIS A 234 -9.06 11.75 8.17
N LYS A 235 -9.19 13.04 8.47
CA LYS A 235 -8.86 13.65 9.78
C LYS A 235 -9.63 13.00 10.93
N PRO A 236 -10.97 12.79 10.84
CA PRO A 236 -11.76 12.29 11.96
C PRO A 236 -11.37 10.89 12.44
N SER A 237 -10.85 10.03 11.57
CA SER A 237 -10.40 8.67 11.96
C SER A 237 -8.89 8.51 12.02
N ARG A 238 -8.12 9.57 11.69
CA ARG A 238 -6.66 9.57 11.53
C ARG A 238 -6.19 8.44 10.61
N THR A 239 -6.83 8.33 9.46
CA THR A 239 -6.55 7.29 8.46
C THR A 239 -5.88 7.89 7.23
N LEU A 240 -4.72 7.36 6.87
CA LEU A 240 -4.07 7.60 5.59
C LEU A 240 -4.60 6.58 4.57
N LEU A 241 -5.11 7.07 3.45
CA LEU A 241 -5.45 6.27 2.29
C LEU A 241 -4.38 6.49 1.22
N VAL A 242 -3.88 5.38 0.68
CA VAL A 242 -2.92 5.32 -0.42
C VAL A 242 -3.40 4.26 -1.40
N THR A 243 -2.86 4.27 -2.61
CA THR A 243 -3.20 3.28 -3.62
C THR A 243 -2.12 2.22 -3.66
N ASP A 244 -1.03 2.48 -4.39
CA ASP A 244 0.03 1.51 -4.67
C ASP A 244 1.37 1.90 -4.00
N ALA A 245 1.45 3.09 -3.40
CA ALA A 245 2.66 3.61 -2.80
C ALA A 245 3.24 2.68 -1.71
N VAL A 246 2.39 2.09 -0.88
CA VAL A 246 2.78 1.07 0.11
C VAL A 246 1.77 -0.06 0.16
N ILE A 247 2.25 -1.23 0.56
CA ILE A 247 1.44 -2.42 0.78
C ILE A 247 1.86 -3.09 2.09
N PHE A 248 0.93 -3.84 2.70
CA PHE A 248 1.25 -4.73 3.83
C PHE A 248 0.95 -6.16 3.45
N VAL A 249 2.00 -6.97 3.29
CA VAL A 249 1.86 -8.35 2.82
C VAL A 249 1.32 -9.24 3.96
N PRO A 250 0.08 -9.75 3.90
CA PRO A 250 -0.45 -10.60 4.95
C PRO A 250 0.15 -12.01 4.87
N ARG A 251 0.29 -12.66 6.02
CA ARG A 251 0.72 -14.05 6.08
C ARG A 251 -0.31 -15.00 5.46
N GLN A 252 -1.59 -14.69 5.62
CA GLN A 252 -2.71 -15.43 5.07
C GLN A 252 -3.29 -14.68 3.86
N PRO A 253 -3.85 -15.38 2.86
CA PRO A 253 -4.48 -14.73 1.73
C PRO A 253 -5.68 -13.88 2.19
N PRO A 254 -5.94 -12.73 1.53
CA PRO A 254 -7.19 -11.99 1.70
C PRO A 254 -8.41 -12.88 1.41
N GLU A 255 -9.52 -12.66 2.11
CA GLU A 255 -10.71 -13.51 2.02
C GLU A 255 -11.33 -13.55 0.61
N CYS A 256 -11.17 -12.47 -0.16
CA CYS A 256 -11.71 -12.42 -1.52
C CYS A 256 -10.96 -13.31 -2.51
N ILE A 257 -9.74 -13.77 -2.19
CA ILE A 257 -8.98 -14.68 -3.05
C ILE A 257 -9.62 -16.06 -3.01
N SER A 258 -10.06 -16.53 -4.17
CA SER A 258 -10.73 -17.83 -4.29
C SER A 258 -9.81 -19.00 -3.94
N LYS A 259 -10.42 -20.04 -3.37
CA LYS A 259 -9.76 -21.32 -3.10
C LYS A 259 -9.17 -21.91 -4.38
N GLU A 260 -9.87 -21.78 -5.49
CA GLU A 260 -9.51 -22.29 -6.80
C GLU A 260 -8.22 -21.64 -7.29
N SER A 261 -8.10 -20.32 -7.20
CA SER A 261 -6.87 -19.59 -7.54
C SER A 261 -5.70 -20.01 -6.66
N LEU A 262 -5.91 -20.16 -5.33
CA LEU A 262 -4.88 -20.61 -4.41
C LEU A 262 -4.34 -22.01 -4.79
N LEU A 263 -5.24 -22.96 -5.04
CA LEU A 263 -4.86 -24.32 -5.43
C LEU A 263 -4.21 -24.35 -6.82
N ALA A 264 -4.67 -23.53 -7.77
CA ALA A 264 -4.05 -23.40 -9.08
C ALA A 264 -2.62 -22.87 -8.97
N SER A 265 -2.38 -21.82 -8.17
CA SER A 265 -1.05 -21.28 -7.93
C SER A 265 -0.14 -22.20 -7.10
N ALA A 266 -0.71 -23.15 -6.35
CA ALA A 266 0.04 -24.19 -5.65
C ALA A 266 0.54 -25.30 -6.58
N LYS A 267 -0.03 -25.44 -7.79
CA LYS A 267 0.44 -26.43 -8.78
C LYS A 267 1.85 -26.10 -9.24
N ASN A 268 2.62 -27.13 -9.54
CA ASN A 268 3.92 -27.01 -10.20
C ASN A 268 3.75 -26.73 -11.70
N GLY A 269 3.02 -25.66 -12.02
CA GLY A 269 2.73 -25.25 -13.38
C GLY A 269 3.94 -24.66 -14.12
N LEU A 270 3.68 -24.09 -15.30
CA LEU A 270 4.71 -23.57 -16.19
C LEU A 270 5.67 -22.58 -15.51
N ALA A 271 5.14 -21.63 -14.73
CA ALA A 271 5.97 -20.66 -14.01
C ALA A 271 6.97 -21.32 -13.06
N VAL A 272 6.54 -22.36 -12.32
CA VAL A 272 7.42 -23.12 -11.43
C VAL A 272 8.47 -23.87 -12.24
N LYS A 273 8.08 -24.55 -13.32
CA LYS A 273 9.01 -25.30 -14.19
C LYS A 273 10.09 -24.38 -14.79
N ILE A 274 9.73 -23.19 -15.28
CA ILE A 274 10.66 -22.21 -15.83
C ILE A 274 11.60 -21.65 -14.75
N LEU A 275 11.05 -21.28 -13.58
CA LEU A 275 11.82 -20.63 -12.52
C LEU A 275 12.64 -21.60 -11.65
N SER A 276 12.44 -22.92 -11.82
CA SER A 276 13.20 -23.95 -11.07
C SER A 276 14.61 -24.20 -11.59
N LYS A 277 15.06 -23.49 -12.65
CA LYS A 277 16.44 -23.50 -13.17
C LYS A 277 17.04 -24.90 -13.37
N GLY A 278 16.25 -25.82 -13.91
CA GLY A 278 16.69 -27.20 -14.21
C GLY A 278 16.62 -28.18 -13.04
N LYS A 279 16.15 -27.76 -11.85
CA LYS A 279 15.79 -28.71 -10.79
C LYS A 279 14.63 -29.60 -11.25
N GLU A 280 14.62 -30.83 -10.77
CA GLU A 280 13.49 -31.74 -10.96
C GLU A 280 12.25 -31.18 -10.24
N VAL A 281 11.13 -31.12 -10.97
CA VAL A 281 9.87 -30.57 -10.48
C VAL A 281 8.86 -31.71 -10.43
N PRO A 282 8.48 -32.18 -9.23
CA PRO A 282 7.47 -33.22 -9.09
C PRO A 282 6.15 -32.80 -9.74
N ASP A 283 5.54 -33.67 -10.54
CA ASP A 283 4.25 -33.42 -11.19
C ASP A 283 3.11 -34.11 -10.42
N GLU A 284 3.00 -33.77 -9.14
CA GLU A 284 2.00 -34.33 -8.24
C GLU A 284 0.69 -33.53 -8.25
N PRO A 285 -0.47 -34.21 -8.18
CA PRO A 285 -1.75 -33.52 -8.06
C PRO A 285 -1.81 -32.75 -6.73
N VAL A 286 -2.20 -31.48 -6.80
CA VAL A 286 -2.38 -30.66 -5.60
C VAL A 286 -3.68 -31.06 -4.89
N VAL A 287 -3.54 -31.69 -3.74
CA VAL A 287 -4.66 -31.98 -2.83
C VAL A 287 -5.10 -30.70 -2.13
N ASP A 288 -6.41 -30.51 -1.98
CA ASP A 288 -6.95 -29.37 -1.25
C ASP A 288 -6.72 -29.50 0.27
N ASN A 289 -5.78 -28.72 0.80
CA ASN A 289 -5.52 -28.61 2.23
C ASN A 289 -4.92 -27.23 2.57
N LYS A 290 -4.84 -26.91 3.88
CA LYS A 290 -4.32 -25.62 4.35
C LYS A 290 -2.89 -25.36 3.89
N LEU A 291 -2.03 -26.37 3.88
CA LEU A 291 -0.64 -26.26 3.46
C LEU A 291 -0.52 -25.86 1.99
N ASN A 292 -1.28 -26.52 1.11
CA ASN A 292 -1.26 -26.23 -0.33
C ASN A 292 -1.88 -24.87 -0.64
N ARG A 293 -2.97 -24.49 0.02
CA ARG A 293 -3.53 -23.12 -0.11
C ARG A 293 -2.52 -22.06 0.32
N GLN A 294 -1.82 -22.28 1.44
CA GLN A 294 -0.74 -21.40 1.89
C GLN A 294 0.41 -21.33 0.88
N LYS A 295 0.88 -22.48 0.39
CA LYS A 295 1.93 -22.53 -0.65
C LYS A 295 1.52 -21.76 -1.91
N GLY A 296 0.26 -21.89 -2.34
CA GLY A 296 -0.31 -21.12 -3.44
C GLY A 296 -0.27 -19.61 -3.19
N TRP A 297 -0.65 -19.17 -1.99
CA TRP A 297 -0.56 -17.76 -1.59
C TRP A 297 0.88 -17.25 -1.61
N GLU A 298 1.82 -17.98 -1.01
CA GLU A 298 3.24 -17.61 -0.99
C GLU A 298 3.80 -17.44 -2.41
N ARG A 299 3.46 -18.35 -3.33
CA ARG A 299 3.83 -18.26 -4.74
C ARG A 299 3.18 -17.06 -5.45
N MET A 300 1.91 -16.77 -5.18
CA MET A 300 1.23 -15.61 -5.75
C MET A 300 1.95 -14.33 -5.33
N VAL A 301 2.21 -14.16 -4.03
CA VAL A 301 2.88 -12.96 -3.50
C VAL A 301 4.24 -12.75 -4.16
N LEU A 302 5.07 -13.79 -4.26
CA LEU A 302 6.39 -13.66 -4.89
C LEU A 302 6.29 -13.29 -6.38
N GLN A 303 5.35 -13.87 -7.11
CA GLN A 303 5.13 -13.53 -8.52
C GLN A 303 4.59 -12.10 -8.70
N ILE A 304 3.72 -11.64 -7.80
CA ILE A 304 3.20 -10.26 -7.81
C ILE A 304 4.30 -9.25 -7.52
N LEU A 305 5.20 -9.55 -6.57
CA LEU A 305 6.22 -8.59 -6.12
C LEU A 305 7.48 -8.57 -6.97
N PHE A 306 7.81 -9.67 -7.65
CA PHE A 306 9.07 -9.80 -8.40
C PHE A 306 8.90 -10.07 -9.90
N LEU A 307 7.68 -10.35 -10.38
CA LEU A 307 7.34 -10.79 -11.75
C LEU A 307 7.95 -12.15 -12.16
N GLY A 308 9.17 -12.45 -11.72
CA GLY A 308 9.86 -13.72 -11.92
C GLY A 308 10.80 -14.02 -10.74
N PRO A 309 10.28 -14.48 -9.59
CA PRO A 309 11.09 -14.82 -8.43
C PRO A 309 12.00 -16.03 -8.70
N SER A 310 13.10 -16.14 -7.96
CA SER A 310 14.18 -17.10 -8.22
C SER A 310 13.86 -18.55 -7.85
N ASN A 311 12.93 -18.76 -6.91
CA ASN A 311 12.54 -20.09 -6.44
C ASN A 311 11.06 -20.11 -6.05
N LEU A 312 10.23 -20.80 -6.84
CA LEU A 312 8.84 -21.09 -6.49
C LEU A 312 8.65 -22.51 -5.93
N LEU A 313 9.64 -23.40 -5.97
CA LEU A 313 9.51 -24.74 -5.36
C LEU A 313 9.37 -24.62 -3.84
N GLU A 314 10.19 -23.76 -3.24
CA GLU A 314 10.26 -23.50 -1.79
C GLU A 314 10.08 -22.00 -1.52
N PRO A 315 8.86 -21.46 -1.71
CA PRO A 315 8.61 -20.02 -1.64
C PRO A 315 8.70 -19.45 -0.22
N ASN A 316 8.66 -20.30 0.80
CA ASN A 316 8.46 -19.90 2.19
C ASN A 316 9.56 -18.96 2.72
N ALA A 317 10.83 -19.22 2.40
CA ALA A 317 11.93 -18.41 2.90
C ALA A 317 11.87 -16.96 2.38
N SER A 318 11.72 -16.79 1.05
CA SER A 318 11.55 -15.47 0.43
C SER A 318 10.27 -14.79 0.92
N PHE A 319 9.15 -15.53 0.98
CA PHE A 319 7.89 -14.99 1.47
C PHE A 319 7.98 -14.49 2.91
N ALA A 320 8.63 -15.24 3.80
CA ALA A 320 8.79 -14.87 5.20
C ALA A 320 9.56 -13.55 5.38
N GLN A 321 10.50 -13.22 4.47
CA GLN A 321 11.28 -11.97 4.54
C GLN A 321 10.44 -10.72 4.30
N MET A 322 9.33 -10.80 3.56
CA MET A 322 8.45 -9.67 3.25
C MET A 322 7.07 -9.73 3.93
N SER A 323 6.63 -10.91 4.36
CA SER A 323 5.34 -11.07 5.04
C SER A 323 5.30 -10.30 6.36
N GLN A 324 4.12 -9.80 6.71
CA GLN A 324 3.84 -9.00 7.92
C GLN A 324 4.64 -7.70 8.01
N LYS A 325 4.96 -7.08 6.87
CA LYS A 325 5.69 -5.81 6.81
C LYS A 325 4.96 -4.82 5.92
N LEU A 326 5.00 -3.55 6.33
CA LEU A 326 4.65 -2.42 5.47
C LEU A 326 5.87 -2.12 4.60
N ILE A 327 5.71 -2.25 3.29
CA ILE A 327 6.79 -2.07 2.32
C ILE A 327 6.29 -1.27 1.12
N VAL A 328 7.21 -0.63 0.42
CA VAL A 328 7.00 -0.27 -0.98
C VAL A 328 7.24 -1.53 -1.81
N SER A 329 6.31 -1.87 -2.72
CA SER A 329 6.50 -3.02 -3.62
C SER A 329 7.83 -2.90 -4.38
N PRO A 330 8.61 -3.98 -4.57
CA PRO A 330 9.84 -3.94 -5.36
C PRO A 330 9.61 -3.36 -6.76
N ILE A 331 8.48 -3.66 -7.39
CA ILE A 331 8.12 -3.14 -8.72
C ILE A 331 8.04 -1.61 -8.69
N VAL A 332 7.28 -1.04 -7.74
CA VAL A 332 7.12 0.41 -7.61
C VAL A 332 8.44 1.07 -7.19
N LYS A 333 9.17 0.46 -6.24
CA LYS A 333 10.50 0.92 -5.82
C LYS A 333 11.44 1.04 -7.02
N THR A 334 11.60 -0.04 -7.78
CA THR A 334 12.59 -0.13 -8.85
C THR A 334 12.16 0.67 -10.08
N LEU A 335 10.94 0.46 -10.58
CA LEU A 335 10.52 1.03 -11.87
C LEU A 335 10.03 2.49 -11.77
N VAL A 336 9.64 2.95 -10.57
CA VAL A 336 9.04 4.29 -10.38
C VAL A 336 9.84 5.14 -9.40
N PHE A 337 9.85 4.79 -8.11
CA PHE A 337 10.32 5.71 -7.07
C PHE A 337 11.82 5.95 -7.11
N SER A 338 12.62 4.96 -7.53
CA SER A 338 14.07 5.13 -7.73
C SER A 338 14.43 6.12 -8.85
N LYS A 339 13.48 6.44 -9.74
CA LYS A 339 13.70 7.34 -10.88
C LYS A 339 13.52 8.81 -10.50
N VAL A 340 12.74 9.05 -9.45
CA VAL A 340 12.36 10.39 -8.97
C VAL A 340 12.46 10.49 -7.45
N PRO A 341 13.58 10.06 -6.84
CA PRO A 341 13.68 9.87 -5.39
C PRO A 341 13.47 11.17 -4.61
N GLU A 342 13.91 12.31 -5.13
CA GLU A 342 13.72 13.63 -4.50
C GLU A 342 12.24 14.01 -4.36
N LYS A 343 11.45 13.80 -5.42
CA LYS A 343 10.00 14.09 -5.43
C LYS A 343 9.24 13.13 -4.52
N VAL A 344 9.62 11.85 -4.53
CA VAL A 344 9.02 10.84 -3.64
C VAL A 344 9.34 11.18 -2.18
N ARG A 345 10.59 11.54 -1.89
CA ARG A 345 11.04 11.94 -0.55
C ARG A 345 10.27 13.15 -0.04
N ASP A 346 10.15 14.20 -0.85
CA ASP A 346 9.37 15.40 -0.50
C ASP A 346 7.92 15.05 -0.17
N TRP A 347 7.26 14.29 -1.03
CA TRP A 347 5.87 13.86 -0.81
C TRP A 347 5.69 13.04 0.47
N VAL A 348 6.60 12.09 0.72
CA VAL A 348 6.61 11.26 1.94
C VAL A 348 6.84 12.11 3.20
N ASP A 349 7.81 13.03 3.16
CA ASP A 349 8.11 13.92 4.28
C ASP A 349 6.93 14.85 4.58
N ARG A 350 6.29 15.42 3.54
CA ARG A 350 5.07 16.24 3.68
C ARG A 350 3.90 15.47 4.29
N ILE A 351 3.70 14.22 3.88
CA ILE A 351 2.67 13.34 4.47
C ILE A 351 2.98 13.08 5.95
N ALA A 352 4.22 12.72 6.28
CA ALA A 352 4.61 12.39 7.64
C ALA A 352 4.67 13.63 8.56
N ALA A 353 5.00 14.80 8.04
CA ALA A 353 5.02 16.04 8.81
C ALA A 353 3.60 16.40 9.26
N ASP A 354 2.66 16.45 8.31
CA ASP A 354 1.38 17.14 8.51
C ASP A 354 0.27 16.21 9.01
N TRP A 355 0.31 14.91 8.66
CA TRP A 355 -0.79 14.00 8.93
C TRP A 355 -0.48 13.02 10.07
N PRO A 356 -1.09 13.19 11.27
CA PRO A 356 -0.87 12.31 12.41
C PRO A 356 -1.72 11.03 12.31
N PHE A 357 -1.62 10.29 11.19
CA PHE A 357 -2.34 9.03 10.99
C PHE A 357 -1.85 7.93 11.94
N ARG A 358 -2.78 7.03 12.30
CA ARG A 358 -2.52 5.80 13.06
C ARG A 358 -3.05 4.56 12.35
N ARG A 359 -3.54 4.74 11.13
CA ARG A 359 -4.10 3.69 10.28
C ARG A 359 -3.72 3.99 8.85
N ILE A 360 -3.31 2.98 8.11
CA ILE A 360 -3.07 3.06 6.67
C ILE A 360 -4.00 2.08 5.96
N ILE A 361 -4.57 2.53 4.83
CA ILE A 361 -5.41 1.72 3.94
C ILE A 361 -4.83 1.81 2.53
N PRO A 362 -4.06 0.80 2.09
CA PRO A 362 -3.65 0.64 0.69
C PRO A 362 -4.75 0.01 -0.17
N ALA A 363 -4.59 0.03 -1.49
CA ALA A 363 -5.54 -0.58 -2.42
C ALA A 363 -5.33 -2.10 -2.63
N HIS A 364 -4.20 -2.63 -2.19
CA HIS A 364 -3.84 -4.05 -2.30
C HIS A 364 -3.43 -4.65 -0.95
N PHE A 365 -3.43 -5.97 -0.87
CA PHE A 365 -3.04 -6.75 0.31
C PHE A 365 -3.83 -6.35 1.57
N ALA A 366 -3.22 -6.40 2.76
CA ALA A 366 -3.97 -6.20 4.00
C ALA A 366 -4.36 -4.73 4.22
N ALA A 367 -5.61 -4.51 4.63
CA ALA A 367 -6.06 -3.27 5.25
C ALA A 367 -7.27 -3.54 6.15
N PRO A 368 -7.54 -2.69 7.16
CA PRO A 368 -6.69 -1.58 7.60
C PRO A 368 -5.44 -2.06 8.36
N ILE A 369 -4.36 -1.29 8.25
CA ILE A 369 -3.08 -1.57 8.93
C ILE A 369 -2.94 -0.63 10.11
N ASN A 370 -2.61 -1.17 11.29
CA ASN A 370 -2.20 -0.36 12.42
C ASN A 370 -0.75 0.10 12.21
N ALA A 371 -0.59 1.24 11.54
CA ALA A 371 0.68 1.84 11.18
C ALA A 371 0.62 3.36 11.35
N ASN A 372 1.71 3.93 11.83
CA ASN A 372 1.86 5.36 12.04
C ASN A 372 2.94 5.94 11.12
N ARG A 373 3.23 7.23 11.30
CA ARG A 373 4.21 7.98 10.51
C ARG A 373 5.61 7.34 10.49
N SER A 374 6.06 6.78 11.61
CA SER A 374 7.36 6.12 11.69
C SER A 374 7.39 4.85 10.84
N ASP A 375 6.31 4.08 10.83
CA ASP A 375 6.22 2.85 10.03
C ASP A 375 6.18 3.20 8.53
N PHE A 376 5.45 4.26 8.17
CA PHE A 376 5.40 4.79 6.82
C PHE A 376 6.79 5.27 6.36
N LEU A 377 7.47 6.11 7.13
CA LEU A 377 8.83 6.57 6.82
C LEU A 377 9.82 5.39 6.69
N ALA A 378 9.69 4.37 7.54
CA ALA A 378 10.54 3.18 7.48
C ALA A 378 10.35 2.40 6.16
N ALA A 379 9.13 2.31 5.62
CA ALA A 379 8.88 1.68 4.32
C ALA A 379 9.61 2.41 3.17
N PHE A 380 9.81 3.72 3.28
CA PHE A 380 10.51 4.56 2.31
C PHE A 380 12.00 4.80 2.61
N ALA A 381 12.57 4.15 3.63
CA ALA A 381 13.98 4.34 4.01
C ALA A 381 14.98 3.95 2.91
N PHE A 382 14.56 3.23 1.87
CA PHE A 382 15.39 2.96 0.70
C PHE A 382 15.74 4.23 -0.10
N LEU A 383 14.98 5.31 0.03
CA LEU A 383 15.26 6.58 -0.65
C LEU A 383 16.59 7.19 -0.21
N ASP A 384 17.04 6.91 1.02
CA ASP A 384 18.31 7.40 1.56
C ASP A 384 19.52 6.87 0.77
N GLU A 385 19.38 5.72 0.09
CA GLU A 385 20.42 5.16 -0.80
C GLU A 385 20.61 6.00 -2.07
N PHE A 386 19.58 6.74 -2.47
CA PHE A 386 19.57 7.58 -3.67
C PHE A 386 19.85 9.05 -3.35
N LEU A 387 19.71 9.47 -2.09
CA LEU A 387 19.80 10.86 -1.63
C LEU A 387 20.84 11.04 -0.48
N PRO A 388 22.12 10.72 -0.69
CA PRO A 388 23.13 10.70 0.38
C PRO A 388 23.38 12.08 1.03
N GLU A 389 23.13 13.18 0.31
CA GLU A 389 23.39 14.54 0.80
C GLU A 389 22.29 15.08 1.73
N ARG A 390 21.10 14.49 1.72
CA ARG A 390 20.03 14.87 2.64
C ARG A 390 20.22 14.12 3.96
N SER A 391 20.50 14.87 5.03
CA SER A 391 20.49 14.31 6.39
C SER A 391 19.16 13.59 6.64
N PRO A 392 19.15 12.37 7.21
CA PRO A 392 17.90 11.71 7.57
C PRO A 392 17.12 12.64 8.50
N ALA A 393 15.82 12.85 8.24
CA ALA A 393 14.96 13.78 8.97
C ALA A 393 14.92 13.59 10.51
N SER A 394 15.52 12.52 11.04
CA SER A 394 15.85 12.41 12.47
C SER A 394 16.93 11.34 12.70
N PRO A 395 18.20 11.68 12.99
CA PRO A 395 19.26 10.68 13.20
C PRO A 395 19.00 9.77 14.41
N GLY A 396 18.29 10.25 15.43
CA GLY A 396 18.04 9.48 16.65
C GLY A 396 16.97 8.39 16.52
N LEU A 397 15.95 8.60 15.67
CA LEU A 397 14.87 7.64 15.49
C LEU A 397 15.16 6.72 14.29
N SER A 398 15.65 7.25 13.17
CA SER A 398 15.87 6.44 11.97
C SER A 398 16.93 5.36 12.18
N LEU A 399 18.06 5.67 12.85
CA LEU A 399 19.16 4.72 13.03
C LEU A 399 18.74 3.57 13.97
N LEU A 400 18.08 3.92 15.07
CA LEU A 400 17.63 2.95 16.07
C LEU A 400 16.50 2.07 15.51
N PHE A 401 15.57 2.64 14.74
CA PHE A 401 14.51 1.88 14.07
C PHE A 401 14.99 1.09 12.85
N ALA A 402 15.92 1.61 12.04
CA ALA A 402 16.49 0.85 10.93
C ALA A 402 17.28 -0.37 11.44
N SER A 403 17.96 -0.25 12.60
CA SER A 403 18.60 -1.40 13.24
C SER A 403 17.59 -2.44 13.75
N LEU A 404 16.43 -1.99 14.23
CA LEU A 404 15.42 -2.87 14.84
C LEU A 404 14.46 -3.49 13.81
N MET A 405 14.15 -2.77 12.74
CA MET A 405 13.24 -3.21 11.67
C MET A 405 13.97 -3.86 10.49
N GLY A 406 15.30 -3.77 10.45
CA GLY A 406 16.09 -4.05 9.26
C GLY A 406 15.99 -2.87 8.29
N LYS A 407 17.10 -2.50 7.65
CA LYS A 407 17.07 -1.50 6.58
C LYS A 407 16.04 -1.96 5.54
N ALA A 408 15.09 -1.12 5.15
CA ALA A 408 14.13 -1.51 4.12
C ALA A 408 14.78 -1.93 2.79
N ALA A 409 16.01 -1.49 2.57
CA ALA A 409 16.88 -1.97 1.52
C ALA A 409 17.12 -3.49 1.51
N SER A 410 17.09 -4.14 2.68
CA SER A 410 17.46 -5.56 2.83
C SER A 410 16.27 -6.52 2.87
N TYR A 411 15.04 -6.07 2.58
CA TYR A 411 13.88 -6.97 2.65
C TYR A 411 13.75 -7.91 1.46
N PHE A 412 14.37 -7.56 0.32
CA PHE A 412 14.17 -8.30 -0.92
C PHE A 412 15.38 -9.22 -1.18
N PRO A 413 15.17 -10.54 -1.26
CA PRO A 413 16.23 -11.47 -1.63
C PRO A 413 16.90 -11.04 -2.95
N PRO A 414 18.23 -10.87 -3.00
CA PRO A 414 18.92 -10.41 -4.21
C PRO A 414 18.65 -11.28 -5.43
N ASP A 415 18.46 -12.59 -5.23
CA ASP A 415 18.15 -13.52 -6.32
C ASP A 415 16.75 -13.29 -6.91
N ASP A 416 15.76 -12.91 -6.09
CA ASP A 416 14.40 -12.63 -6.54
C ASP A 416 14.30 -11.30 -7.30
N MET A 417 15.22 -10.37 -7.03
CA MET A 417 15.31 -9.08 -7.71
C MET A 417 15.88 -9.16 -9.14
N LYS A 418 16.49 -10.29 -9.55
CA LYS A 418 17.21 -10.40 -10.83
C LYS A 418 16.33 -10.07 -12.03
N THR A 419 15.16 -10.71 -12.15
CA THR A 419 14.23 -10.49 -13.27
C THR A 419 13.79 -9.03 -13.36
N LEU A 420 13.43 -8.44 -12.22
CA LEU A 420 12.99 -7.06 -12.15
C LEU A 420 14.11 -6.06 -12.47
N SER A 421 15.35 -6.37 -12.04
CA SER A 421 16.53 -5.55 -12.33
C SER A 421 16.88 -5.61 -13.82
N SER A 422 16.85 -6.79 -14.43
CA SER A 422 17.05 -6.95 -15.87
C SER A 422 15.94 -6.26 -16.68
N LEU A 423 14.69 -6.31 -16.21
CA LEU A 423 13.60 -5.55 -16.82
C LEU A 423 13.84 -4.05 -16.73
N ASP A 424 14.28 -3.53 -15.58
CA ASP A 424 14.64 -2.12 -15.41
C ASP A 424 15.77 -1.71 -16.36
N GLU A 425 16.85 -2.48 -16.41
CA GLU A 425 17.97 -2.25 -17.34
C GLU A 425 17.51 -2.24 -18.80
N PHE A 426 16.66 -3.20 -19.19
CA PHE A 426 16.08 -3.24 -20.52
C PHE A 426 15.25 -1.99 -20.82
N LEU A 427 14.32 -1.62 -19.92
CA LEU A 427 13.46 -0.45 -20.08
C LEU A 427 14.25 0.87 -20.12
N VAL A 428 15.33 0.97 -19.36
CA VAL A 428 16.27 2.10 -19.43
C VAL A 428 17.02 2.10 -20.76
N SER A 429 17.46 0.93 -21.25
CA SER A 429 18.22 0.82 -22.49
C SER A 429 17.41 1.24 -23.73
N VAL A 430 16.11 0.95 -23.75
CA VAL A 430 15.19 1.36 -24.83
C VAL A 430 14.58 2.75 -24.61
N GLY A 431 14.98 3.47 -23.55
CA GLY A 431 14.45 4.80 -23.22
C GLY A 431 13.01 4.81 -22.72
N ALA A 432 12.43 3.66 -22.40
CA ALA A 432 11.08 3.54 -21.87
C ALA A 432 10.95 4.00 -20.41
N VAL A 433 12.03 3.93 -19.63
CA VAL A 433 12.08 4.40 -18.24
C VAL A 433 13.35 5.22 -18.04
N LYS A 434 13.30 6.26 -17.20
CA LYS A 434 14.48 7.07 -16.89
C LYS A 434 15.56 6.22 -16.21
N LYS A 435 16.84 6.57 -16.42
CA LYS A 435 17.92 5.98 -15.64
C LYS A 435 17.76 6.33 -14.16
N THR A 436 17.97 5.34 -13.29
CA THR A 436 17.97 5.54 -11.83
C THR A 436 18.97 6.62 -11.45
N VAL A 437 18.51 7.61 -10.68
CA VAL A 437 19.37 8.70 -10.22
C VAL A 437 20.25 8.16 -9.11
N SER A 438 21.49 7.76 -9.42
CA SER A 438 22.48 7.48 -8.39
C SER A 438 23.03 8.81 -7.91
N GLY A 439 22.74 9.21 -6.67
CA GLY A 439 23.28 10.41 -6.04
C GLY A 439 24.82 10.49 -5.97
N ARG A 440 25.55 9.47 -6.47
CA ARG A 440 27.02 9.49 -6.58
C ARG A 440 27.58 10.07 -7.87
N LYS A 441 26.76 10.32 -8.90
CA LYS A 441 27.22 10.94 -10.15
C LYS A 441 26.33 12.13 -10.48
N ARG A 442 26.58 13.26 -9.82
CA ARG A 442 26.33 14.57 -10.40
C ARG A 442 27.57 15.04 -11.10
#